data_AF-A0A8J9SSL5-F1
#
_entry.id   AF-A0A8J9SSL5-F1
#
_cell.length_a   1.000
_cell.length_b   1.000
_cell.length_c   1.000
_cell.angle_alpha   90.00
_cell.angle_beta   90.00
_cell.angle_gamma   90.00
#
_symmetry.space_group_name_H-M   'P 1'
#
loop_
_entity.id
_entity.type
_entity.pdbx_description
1 polymer ?
#
loop_
_entity_poly.entity_id
_entity_poly.type
_entity_poly.pdbx_seq_one_letter_code
_entity_poly.pdbx_strand_id
1 'polypeptide(L)'
;MSSLLTQLADSARRSRDAQGAILTTEFLGTCRELLPIIDKFGSGFSLVRSDIGGNIDRLAAAQAKDPSRYTTLFTIVTDEVQRGEQEGKQSDTNGLLWLKRATEFILLLLKRLHDDTDVALSTAASEVYYQTLNKYHTWYTAAAFTVVLKFVPSREAFFAALGSPGEQMRLDLQTLFDSFEPLLLDVQKFLAGHNLDFQVKV
;
A
#
# COMPACT_ATOMS: atom_id res chain seq x y z
N MET A 1 -8.63 13.60 -19.55
CA MET A 1 -7.49 13.16 -18.70
C MET A 1 -7.96 11.99 -17.86
N SER A 2 -7.18 10.91 -17.79
CA SER A 2 -7.50 9.77 -16.91
C SER A 2 -7.39 10.20 -15.44
N SER A 3 -8.33 9.81 -14.58
CA SER A 3 -8.27 10.13 -13.14
C SER A 3 -7.07 9.44 -12.49
N LEU A 4 -6.62 9.93 -11.33
CA LEU A 4 -5.53 9.29 -10.58
C LEU A 4 -5.83 7.81 -10.27
N LEU A 5 -7.10 7.51 -10.00
CA LEU A 5 -7.58 6.16 -9.69
C LEU A 5 -7.50 5.24 -10.91
N THR A 6 -7.91 5.73 -12.09
CA THR A 6 -7.87 4.95 -13.32
C THR A 6 -6.43 4.71 -13.78
N GLN A 7 -5.56 5.71 -13.66
CA GLN A 7 -4.11 5.55 -13.93
C GLN A 7 -3.51 4.47 -13.02
N LEU A 8 -3.79 4.54 -11.72
CA LEU A 8 -3.32 3.55 -10.75
C LEU A 8 -3.84 2.15 -11.07
N ALA A 9 -5.12 2.02 -11.45
CA ALA A 9 -5.71 0.75 -11.84
C ALA A 9 -5.06 0.17 -13.12
N ASP A 10 -4.77 1.01 -14.11
CA ASP A 10 -4.04 0.63 -15.32
C ASP A 10 -2.60 0.18 -15.02
N SER A 11 -1.93 0.83 -14.06
CA SER A 11 -0.58 0.45 -13.62
C SER A 11 -0.59 -0.90 -12.90
N ALA A 12 -1.58 -1.12 -12.02
CA ALA A 12 -1.78 -2.40 -11.34
C ALA A 12 -1.99 -3.56 -12.33
N ARG A 13 -2.83 -3.37 -13.36
CA ARG A 13 -3.07 -4.38 -14.41
C ARG A 13 -1.81 -4.75 -15.19
N ARG A 14 -0.86 -3.82 -15.35
CA ARG A 14 0.41 -4.02 -16.07
C ARG A 14 1.54 -4.52 -15.18
N SER A 15 1.29 -4.74 -13.89
CA SER A 15 2.32 -5.19 -12.93
C SER A 15 2.68 -6.67 -13.04
N ARG A 16 2.19 -7.37 -14.07
CA ARG A 16 2.42 -8.80 -14.28
C ARG A 16 2.88 -9.09 -15.69
N ASP A 17 3.70 -10.13 -15.83
CA ASP A 17 3.99 -10.74 -17.13
C ASP A 17 2.87 -11.69 -17.58
N ALA A 18 3.06 -12.30 -18.75
CA ALA A 18 2.10 -13.23 -19.35
C ALA A 18 1.92 -14.52 -18.53
N GLN A 19 2.84 -14.83 -17.62
CA GLN A 19 2.81 -16.00 -16.73
C GLN A 19 2.23 -15.64 -15.35
N GLY A 20 1.90 -14.37 -15.12
CA GLY A 20 1.31 -13.87 -13.89
C GLY A 20 2.34 -13.49 -12.81
N ALA A 21 3.65 -13.55 -13.11
CA ALA A 21 4.68 -13.14 -12.17
C ALA A 21 4.67 -11.61 -11.99
N ILE A 22 4.80 -11.15 -10.74
CA ILE A 22 4.81 -9.72 -10.43
C ILE A 22 6.15 -9.12 -10.85
N LEU A 23 6.11 -8.19 -11.79
CA LEU A 23 7.29 -7.48 -12.28
C LEU A 23 7.67 -6.39 -11.28
N THR A 24 8.95 -6.36 -10.86
CA THR A 24 9.42 -5.47 -9.79
C THR A 24 9.21 -4.01 -10.13
N THR A 25 9.63 -3.57 -11.32
CA THR A 25 9.59 -2.15 -11.72
C THR A 25 8.16 -1.63 -11.74
N GLU A 26 7.25 -2.39 -12.32
CA GLU A 26 5.86 -2.05 -12.53
C GLU A 26 5.07 -2.09 -11.22
N PHE A 27 5.35 -3.07 -10.35
CA PHE A 27 4.76 -3.11 -9.01
C PHE A 27 5.19 -1.92 -8.14
N LEU A 28 6.48 -1.60 -8.13
CA LEU A 28 7.00 -0.44 -7.38
C LEU A 28 6.51 0.89 -7.98
N GLY A 29 6.38 0.97 -9.31
CA GLY A 29 5.76 2.08 -10.02
C GLY A 29 4.30 2.28 -9.59
N THR A 30 3.51 1.21 -9.61
CA THR A 30 2.11 1.19 -9.15
C THR A 30 2.01 1.63 -7.68
N CYS A 31 2.85 1.11 -6.78
CA CYS A 31 2.85 1.55 -5.38
C CYS A 31 3.22 3.03 -5.24
N ARG A 32 4.10 3.56 -6.10
CA ARG A 32 4.49 4.97 -6.08
C ARG A 32 3.39 5.90 -6.61
N GLU A 33 2.60 5.44 -7.59
CA GLU A 33 1.40 6.13 -8.08
C GLU A 33 0.27 6.23 -7.04
N LEU A 34 0.33 5.45 -5.94
CA LEU A 34 -0.57 5.60 -4.79
C LEU A 34 -0.25 6.84 -3.94
N LEU A 35 1.00 7.32 -3.92
CA LEU A 35 1.42 8.41 -3.04
C LEU A 35 0.62 9.71 -3.25
N PRO A 36 0.31 10.17 -4.48
CA PRO A 36 -0.54 11.33 -4.70
C PRO A 36 -1.97 11.19 -4.19
N ILE A 37 -2.49 9.96 -4.08
CA ILE A 37 -3.80 9.68 -3.44
C ILE A 37 -3.65 9.80 -1.92
N ILE A 38 -2.54 9.29 -1.36
CA ILE A 38 -2.22 9.42 0.07
C ILE A 38 -2.12 10.89 0.47
N ASP A 39 -1.53 11.73 -0.39
CA ASP A 39 -1.43 13.18 -0.18
C ASP A 39 -2.82 13.84 -0.01
N LYS A 40 -3.90 13.24 -0.53
CA LYS A 40 -5.27 13.75 -0.38
C LYS A 40 -5.88 13.52 1.00
N PHE A 41 -5.33 12.60 1.79
CA PHE A 41 -5.73 12.39 3.19
C PHE A 41 -5.22 13.49 4.15
N GLY A 42 -4.51 14.50 3.62
CA GLY A 42 -4.03 15.63 4.41
C GLY A 42 -2.73 15.35 5.17
N SER A 43 -2.27 16.36 5.93
CA SER A 43 -0.96 16.32 6.59
C SER A 43 -0.82 15.21 7.64
N GLY A 44 -1.94 14.73 8.20
CA GLY A 44 -1.94 13.58 9.12
C GLY A 44 -1.32 12.32 8.50
N PHE A 45 -1.48 12.12 7.19
CA PHE A 45 -0.99 10.92 6.51
C PHE A 45 0.44 11.05 5.97
N SER A 46 1.14 12.15 6.27
CA SER A 46 2.54 12.35 5.86
C SER A 46 3.48 11.24 6.35
N LEU A 47 3.26 10.70 7.55
CA LEU A 47 4.03 9.56 8.07
C LEU A 47 3.76 8.28 7.28
N VAL A 48 2.50 8.00 6.93
CA VAL A 48 2.11 6.84 6.11
C VAL A 48 2.71 6.96 4.71
N ARG A 49 2.63 8.15 4.12
CA ARG A 49 3.24 8.47 2.82
C ARG A 49 4.75 8.24 2.83
N SER A 50 5.43 8.68 3.90
CA SER A 50 6.88 8.51 4.04
C SER A 50 7.27 7.04 4.23
N ASP A 51 6.51 6.27 5.01
CA ASP A 51 6.75 4.85 5.22
C ASP A 51 6.62 4.07 3.90
N ILE A 52 5.50 4.27 3.18
CA ILE A 52 5.29 3.65 1.86
C ILE A 52 6.41 4.05 0.89
N GLY A 53 6.70 5.36 0.78
CA GLY A 53 7.78 5.86 -0.08
C GLY A 53 9.13 5.21 0.22
N GLY A 54 9.51 5.16 1.50
CA GLY A 54 10.78 4.58 1.94
C GLY A 54 10.89 3.07 1.64
N ASN A 55 9.80 2.32 1.81
CA ASN A 55 9.78 0.89 1.48
C ASN A 55 9.88 0.65 -0.04
N ILE A 56 9.25 1.50 -0.86
CA ILE A 56 9.40 1.43 -2.32
C ILE A 56 10.84 1.76 -2.73
N ASP A 57 11.44 2.80 -2.14
CA ASP A 57 12.82 3.19 -2.42
C ASP A 57 13.83 2.10 -2.02
N ARG A 58 13.59 1.41 -0.89
CA ARG A 58 14.41 0.27 -0.46
C ARG A 58 14.40 -0.85 -1.51
N LEU A 59 13.21 -1.29 -1.93
CA LEU A 59 13.08 -2.36 -2.92
C LEU A 59 13.63 -1.95 -4.30
N ALA A 60 13.47 -0.67 -4.68
CA ALA A 60 14.07 -0.14 -5.90
C ALA A 60 15.61 -0.14 -5.83
N ALA A 61 16.18 0.21 -4.67
CA ALA A 61 17.62 0.12 -4.44
C ALA A 61 18.13 -1.32 -4.48
N ALA A 62 17.34 -2.29 -3.97
CA ALA A 62 17.65 -3.71 -4.10
C ALA A 62 17.68 -4.14 -5.57
N GLN A 63 16.64 -3.78 -6.34
CA GLN A 63 16.56 -4.06 -7.78
C GLN A 63 17.76 -3.48 -8.54
N ALA A 64 18.17 -2.25 -8.22
CA ALA A 64 19.27 -1.57 -8.89
C ALA A 64 20.63 -2.26 -8.72
N LYS A 65 20.80 -3.12 -7.70
CA LYS A 65 22.03 -3.90 -7.51
C LYS A 65 22.22 -4.97 -8.59
N ASP A 66 21.13 -5.57 -9.07
CA ASP A 66 21.13 -6.50 -10.20
C ASP A 66 19.78 -6.47 -10.94
N PRO A 67 19.60 -5.52 -11.88
CA PRO A 67 18.35 -5.35 -12.59
C PRO A 67 17.94 -6.57 -13.43
N SER A 68 18.93 -7.39 -13.84
CA SER A 68 18.70 -8.58 -14.65
C SER A 68 18.18 -9.76 -13.82
N ARG A 69 18.63 -9.87 -12.57
CA ARG A 69 18.18 -10.89 -11.61
C ARG A 69 16.84 -10.53 -10.98
N TYR A 70 16.65 -9.26 -10.63
CA TYR A 70 15.49 -8.77 -9.87
C TYR A 70 14.36 -8.23 -10.75
N THR A 71 14.11 -8.88 -11.89
CA THR A 71 13.00 -8.57 -12.80
C THR A 71 11.65 -8.86 -12.15
N THR A 72 11.57 -9.91 -11.31
CA THR A 72 10.36 -10.28 -10.57
C THR A 72 10.52 -10.00 -9.08
N LEU A 73 9.45 -9.50 -8.46
CA LEU A 73 9.46 -8.95 -7.10
C LEU A 73 9.94 -9.98 -6.06
N PHE A 74 9.47 -11.21 -6.18
CA PHE A 74 9.75 -12.26 -5.21
C PHE A 74 11.17 -12.82 -5.30
N THR A 75 11.90 -12.56 -6.40
CA THR A 75 13.31 -12.95 -6.50
C THR A 75 14.18 -12.17 -5.52
N ILE A 76 13.88 -10.89 -5.28
CA ILE A 76 14.58 -10.07 -4.26
C ILE A 76 14.50 -10.75 -2.89
N VAL A 77 13.28 -11.11 -2.49
CA VAL A 77 13.02 -11.73 -1.18
C VAL A 77 13.60 -13.13 -1.09
N THR A 78 13.45 -13.94 -2.15
CA THR A 78 13.96 -15.32 -2.17
C THR A 78 15.48 -15.34 -2.03
N ASP A 79 16.19 -14.48 -2.76
CA ASP A 79 17.65 -14.40 -2.67
C ASP A 79 18.10 -13.84 -1.30
N GLU A 80 17.37 -12.91 -0.69
CA GLU A 80 17.65 -12.42 0.67
C GLU A 80 17.46 -13.49 1.75
N VAL A 81 16.41 -14.30 1.63
CA VAL A 81 16.17 -15.46 2.51
C VAL A 81 17.29 -16.50 2.38
N GLN A 82 17.76 -16.77 1.16
CA GLN A 82 18.88 -17.69 0.95
C GLN A 82 20.17 -17.23 1.62
N ARG A 83 20.37 -15.91 1.76
CA ARG A 83 21.49 -15.32 2.51
C ARG A 83 21.27 -15.30 4.02
N GLY A 84 20.05 -15.58 4.50
CA GLY A 84 19.70 -15.53 5.92
C GLY A 84 19.57 -14.11 6.47
N GLU A 85 19.25 -13.13 5.62
CA GLU A 85 19.24 -11.70 5.96
C GLU A 85 17.83 -11.13 6.16
N GLN A 86 16.78 -11.95 5.99
CA GLN A 86 15.38 -11.52 5.90
C GLN A 86 14.82 -10.84 7.17
N GLU A 87 15.35 -11.16 8.35
CA GLU A 87 14.88 -10.63 9.64
C GLU A 87 15.53 -9.28 10.00
N GLY A 88 16.49 -8.81 9.21
CA GLY A 88 17.15 -7.53 9.44
C GLY A 88 16.16 -6.36 9.42
N LYS A 89 16.29 -5.39 10.32
CA LYS A 89 15.38 -4.22 10.38
C LYS A 89 15.33 -3.42 9.06
N GLN A 90 16.40 -3.46 8.27
CA GLN A 90 16.51 -2.81 6.97
C GLN A 90 16.45 -3.81 5.80
N SER A 91 15.98 -5.04 6.04
CA SER A 91 15.86 -6.06 5.00
C SER A 91 14.84 -5.67 3.94
N ASP A 92 15.07 -6.14 2.73
CA ASP A 92 14.18 -5.97 1.59
C ASP A 92 12.86 -6.73 1.82
N THR A 93 12.91 -7.88 2.51
CA THR A 93 11.76 -8.65 2.97
C THR A 93 10.88 -7.84 3.92
N ASN A 94 11.46 -7.17 4.92
CA ASN A 94 10.72 -6.27 5.80
C ASN A 94 10.16 -5.07 5.01
N GLY A 95 10.91 -4.57 4.02
CA GLY A 95 10.44 -3.53 3.10
C GLY A 95 9.16 -3.95 2.38
N LEU A 96 9.14 -5.14 1.79
CA LEU A 96 7.96 -5.67 1.10
C LEU A 96 6.80 -5.92 2.06
N LEU A 97 7.06 -6.45 3.26
CA LEU A 97 6.04 -6.70 4.27
C LEU A 97 5.33 -5.41 4.70
N TRP A 98 6.10 -4.36 5.03
CA TRP A 98 5.54 -3.08 5.46
C TRP A 98 4.87 -2.33 4.31
N LEU A 99 5.43 -2.39 3.09
CA LEU A 99 4.77 -1.86 1.90
C LEU A 99 3.40 -2.51 1.71
N LYS A 100 3.31 -3.84 1.76
CA LYS A 100 2.03 -4.57 1.63
C LYS A 100 1.02 -4.14 2.69
N ARG A 101 1.43 -4.07 3.97
CA ARG A 101 0.54 -3.72 5.09
C ARG A 101 0.01 -2.29 4.98
N ALA A 102 0.87 -1.34 4.67
CA ALA A 102 0.49 0.06 4.53
C ALA A 102 -0.41 0.29 3.30
N THR A 103 -0.10 -0.34 2.17
CA THR A 103 -0.95 -0.27 0.96
C THR A 103 -2.30 -0.96 1.17
N GLU A 104 -2.35 -2.09 1.87
CA GLU A 104 -3.60 -2.75 2.28
C GLU A 104 -4.48 -1.84 3.14
N PHE A 105 -3.90 -1.17 4.14
CA PHE A 105 -4.61 -0.18 4.96
C PHE A 105 -5.25 0.93 4.10
N ILE A 106 -4.51 1.48 3.12
CA ILE A 106 -5.04 2.52 2.24
C ILE A 106 -6.18 2.00 1.36
N LEU A 107 -6.05 0.82 0.75
CA LEU A 107 -7.11 0.25 -0.08
C LEU A 107 -8.37 -0.07 0.72
N LEU A 108 -8.23 -0.66 1.91
CA LEU A 108 -9.36 -0.92 2.80
C LEU A 108 -10.03 0.37 3.29
N LEU A 109 -9.25 1.43 3.53
CA LEU A 109 -9.80 2.74 3.87
C LEU A 109 -10.61 3.33 2.72
N LEU A 110 -10.08 3.28 1.50
CA LEU A 110 -10.82 3.69 0.30
C LEU A 110 -12.09 2.85 0.10
N LYS A 111 -12.03 1.53 0.33
CA LYS A 111 -13.18 0.62 0.25
C LYS A 111 -14.24 0.95 1.30
N ARG A 112 -13.82 1.21 2.56
CA ARG A 112 -14.73 1.62 3.64
C ARG A 112 -15.46 2.93 3.32
N LEU A 113 -14.77 3.89 2.71
CA LEU A 113 -15.37 5.13 2.22
C LEU A 113 -16.27 4.90 1.00
N HIS A 114 -15.94 3.94 0.14
CA HIS A 114 -16.77 3.58 -1.01
C HIS A 114 -18.09 2.92 -0.59
N ASP A 115 -18.04 1.99 0.36
CA ASP A 115 -19.18 1.15 0.74
C ASP A 115 -20.21 1.90 1.60
N ASP A 116 -19.78 2.95 2.29
CA ASP A 116 -20.63 3.80 3.13
C ASP A 116 -20.44 5.25 2.73
N THR A 117 -21.49 5.85 2.19
CA THR A 117 -21.46 7.20 1.65
C THR A 117 -21.45 8.28 2.72
N ASP A 118 -21.73 7.93 3.98
CA ASP A 118 -21.97 8.86 5.07
C ASP A 118 -20.87 8.78 6.15
N VAL A 119 -20.04 7.73 6.15
CA VAL A 119 -18.94 7.61 7.12
C VAL A 119 -17.92 8.73 6.97
N ALA A 120 -17.62 9.39 8.09
CA ALA A 120 -16.55 10.38 8.18
C ALA A 120 -15.18 9.72 7.94
N LEU A 121 -14.28 10.45 7.26
CA LEU A 121 -12.95 9.93 6.94
C LEU A 121 -12.15 9.50 8.17
N SER A 122 -12.19 10.28 9.25
CA SER A 122 -11.51 9.94 10.51
C SER A 122 -12.04 8.66 11.15
N THR A 123 -13.35 8.44 11.10
CA THR A 123 -13.99 7.21 11.60
C THR A 123 -13.58 6.01 10.76
N ALA A 124 -13.68 6.08 9.44
CA ALA A 124 -13.26 5.02 8.54
C ALA A 124 -11.78 4.67 8.71
N ALA A 125 -10.91 5.68 8.81
CA ALA A 125 -9.48 5.49 9.03
C ALA A 125 -9.18 4.82 10.38
N SER A 126 -9.90 5.19 11.43
CA SER A 126 -9.79 4.55 12.74
C SER A 126 -10.20 3.08 12.69
N GLU A 127 -11.36 2.77 12.12
CA GLU A 127 -11.88 1.39 12.02
C GLU A 127 -10.91 0.49 11.24
N VAL A 128 -10.48 0.93 10.06
CA VAL A 128 -9.57 0.16 9.20
C VAL A 128 -8.20 0.00 9.84
N TYR A 129 -7.71 0.99 10.59
CA TYR A 129 -6.45 0.88 11.34
C TYR A 129 -6.49 -0.26 12.36
N TYR A 130 -7.58 -0.38 13.13
CA TYR A 130 -7.74 -1.46 14.10
C TYR A 130 -7.90 -2.83 13.45
N GLN A 131 -8.45 -2.90 12.24
CA GLN A 131 -8.55 -4.15 11.48
C GLN A 131 -7.20 -4.61 10.88
N THR A 132 -6.29 -3.67 10.61
CA THR A 132 -5.08 -3.93 9.80
C THR A 132 -3.77 -3.74 10.58
N LEU A 133 -3.35 -2.49 10.80
CA LEU A 133 -2.02 -2.12 11.29
C LEU A 133 -1.88 -2.21 12.80
N ASN A 134 -2.97 -2.05 13.56
CA ASN A 134 -2.90 -1.95 15.02
C ASN A 134 -2.20 -3.15 15.69
N LYS A 135 -2.44 -4.38 15.20
CA LYS A 135 -1.79 -5.59 15.71
C LYS A 135 -0.26 -5.58 15.58
N TYR A 136 0.29 -4.79 14.67
CA TYR A 136 1.73 -4.64 14.44
C TYR A 136 2.32 -3.38 15.05
N HIS A 137 1.52 -2.55 15.70
CA HIS A 137 1.98 -1.33 16.35
C HIS A 137 2.12 -1.54 17.86
N THR A 138 3.17 -0.96 18.43
CA THR A 138 3.30 -0.77 19.87
C THR A 138 2.25 0.24 20.36
N TRP A 139 2.04 0.28 21.67
CA TRP A 139 1.02 1.15 22.27
C TRP A 139 1.26 2.64 21.97
N TYR A 140 2.52 3.08 21.87
CA TYR A 140 2.86 4.47 21.58
C TYR A 140 2.68 4.80 20.09
N THR A 141 2.99 3.88 19.18
CA THR A 141 2.69 4.04 17.74
C THR A 141 1.18 4.09 17.50
N ALA A 142 0.42 3.26 18.22
CA ALA A 142 -1.05 3.31 18.19
C ALA A 142 -1.61 4.63 18.73
N ALA A 143 -1.06 5.14 19.84
CA ALA A 143 -1.43 6.44 20.38
C ALA A 143 -1.13 7.58 19.39
N ALA A 144 0.02 7.56 18.72
CA ALA A 144 0.36 8.55 17.69
C ALA A 144 -0.64 8.56 16.54
N PHE A 145 -1.14 7.39 16.12
CA PHE A 145 -2.16 7.30 15.07
C PHE A 145 -3.47 8.01 15.46
N THR A 146 -3.89 7.96 16.73
CA THR A 146 -5.09 8.70 17.18
C THR A 146 -4.94 10.21 17.05
N VAL A 147 -3.71 10.73 17.14
CA VAL A 147 -3.41 12.15 16.93
C VAL A 147 -3.44 12.49 15.44
N VAL A 148 -2.90 11.61 14.58
CA VAL A 148 -2.95 11.74 13.12
C VAL A 148 -4.37 11.93 12.61
N LEU A 149 -5.35 11.21 13.17
CA LEU A 149 -6.77 11.32 12.80
C LEU A 149 -7.38 12.71 13.00
N LYS A 150 -6.75 13.59 13.78
CA LYS A 150 -7.22 14.98 13.96
C LYS A 150 -6.83 15.89 12.79
N PHE A 151 -5.96 15.43 11.90
CA PHE A 151 -5.40 16.19 10.78
C PHE A 151 -5.83 15.66 9.41
N VAL A 152 -6.78 14.73 9.37
CA VAL A 152 -7.41 14.29 8.12
C VAL A 152 -8.51 15.30 7.72
N PRO A 153 -8.73 15.53 6.42
CA PRO A 153 -9.79 16.42 5.96
C PRO A 153 -11.19 15.84 6.22
N SER A 154 -12.22 16.63 5.93
CA SER A 154 -13.57 16.07 5.81
C SER A 154 -13.63 15.09 4.63
N ARG A 155 -14.65 14.22 4.64
CA ARG A 155 -14.92 13.29 3.54
C ARG A 155 -15.12 14.04 2.22
N GLU A 156 -15.89 15.11 2.25
CA GLU A 156 -16.22 15.94 1.09
C GLU A 156 -14.96 16.57 0.50
N ALA A 157 -14.11 17.13 1.36
CA ALA A 157 -12.85 17.74 0.94
C ALA A 157 -11.89 16.69 0.36
N PHE A 158 -11.82 15.49 0.93
CA PHE A 158 -11.03 14.37 0.40
C PHE A 158 -11.48 13.98 -1.02
N PHE A 159 -12.77 13.72 -1.23
CA PHE A 159 -13.29 13.33 -2.54
C PHE A 159 -13.21 14.47 -3.57
N ALA A 160 -13.43 15.72 -3.15
CA ALA A 160 -13.22 16.87 -4.01
C ALA A 160 -11.75 16.96 -4.50
N ALA A 161 -10.79 16.62 -3.64
CA ALA A 161 -9.37 16.63 -3.98
C ALA A 161 -8.92 15.47 -4.89
N LEU A 162 -9.72 14.40 -5.01
CA LEU A 162 -9.49 13.28 -5.93
C LEU A 162 -9.99 13.54 -7.36
N GLY A 163 -10.91 14.50 -7.55
CA GLY A 163 -11.21 15.07 -8.87
C GLY A 163 -12.31 14.37 -9.70
N SER A 164 -12.90 13.27 -9.23
CA SER A 164 -14.12 12.70 -9.84
C SER A 164 -15.31 12.85 -8.86
N PRO A 165 -16.40 13.54 -9.20
CA PRO A 165 -17.59 13.56 -8.35
C PRO A 165 -18.57 12.43 -8.70
N GLY A 166 -19.41 12.04 -7.74
CA GLY A 166 -20.58 11.19 -7.97
C GLY A 166 -20.25 9.77 -8.45
N GLU A 167 -21.05 9.26 -9.38
CA GLU A 167 -20.99 7.86 -9.82
C GLU A 167 -19.64 7.48 -10.44
N GLN A 168 -18.99 8.40 -11.17
CA GLN A 168 -17.69 8.11 -11.78
C GLN A 168 -16.62 7.80 -10.72
N MET A 169 -16.63 8.48 -9.57
CA MET A 169 -15.72 8.17 -8.46
C MET A 169 -15.93 6.75 -7.95
N ARG A 170 -17.18 6.31 -7.84
CA ARG A 170 -17.51 4.97 -7.38
C ARG A 170 -16.98 3.91 -8.35
N LEU A 171 -17.22 4.11 -9.65
CA LEU A 171 -16.75 3.21 -10.71
C LEU A 171 -15.21 3.18 -10.78
N ASP A 172 -14.55 4.33 -10.67
CA ASP A 172 -13.10 4.44 -10.65
C ASP A 172 -12.50 3.70 -9.44
N LEU A 173 -13.09 3.85 -8.25
CA LEU A 173 -12.68 3.13 -7.04
C LEU A 173 -12.91 1.62 -7.16
N GLN A 174 -14.06 1.19 -7.68
CA GLN A 174 -14.32 -0.23 -7.91
C GLN A 174 -13.28 -0.83 -8.87
N THR A 175 -12.99 -0.12 -9.96
CA THR A 175 -11.97 -0.52 -10.94
C THR A 175 -10.58 -0.62 -10.30
N LEU A 176 -10.24 0.30 -9.40
CA LEU A 176 -9.01 0.26 -8.62
C LEU A 176 -8.95 -0.99 -7.74
N PHE A 177 -10.01 -1.29 -6.98
CA PHE A 177 -10.05 -2.46 -6.10
C PHE A 177 -9.87 -3.75 -6.88
N ASP A 178 -10.63 -3.93 -7.96
CA ASP A 178 -10.58 -5.13 -8.80
C ASP A 178 -9.19 -5.35 -9.42
N SER A 179 -8.43 -4.27 -9.62
CA SER A 179 -7.10 -4.34 -10.24
C SER A 179 -5.96 -4.48 -9.22
N PHE A 180 -6.04 -3.82 -8.06
CA PHE A 180 -4.95 -3.76 -7.10
C PHE A 180 -5.06 -4.88 -6.04
N GLU A 181 -6.25 -5.21 -5.53
CA GLU A 181 -6.42 -6.23 -4.50
C GLU A 181 -5.76 -7.58 -4.87
N PRO A 182 -5.85 -8.09 -6.13
CA PRO A 182 -5.17 -9.33 -6.51
C PRO A 182 -3.63 -9.26 -6.42
N LEU A 183 -3.01 -8.09 -6.64
CA LEU A 183 -1.56 -7.92 -6.49
C LEU A 183 -1.14 -8.07 -5.02
N LEU A 184 -1.84 -7.39 -4.11
CA LEU A 184 -1.55 -7.50 -2.67
C LEU A 184 -1.82 -8.89 -2.14
N LEU A 185 -2.86 -9.56 -2.64
CA LEU A 185 -3.17 -10.93 -2.25
C LEU A 185 -2.03 -11.89 -2.59
N ASP A 186 -1.39 -11.73 -3.74
CA ASP A 186 -0.26 -12.57 -4.12
C ASP A 186 0.99 -12.26 -3.30
N VAL A 187 1.26 -11.00 -2.97
CA VAL A 187 2.31 -10.63 -2.01
C VAL A 187 2.04 -11.26 -0.64
N GLN A 188 0.80 -11.20 -0.15
CA GLN A 188 0.41 -11.84 1.12
C GLN A 188 0.61 -13.36 1.06
N LYS A 189 0.15 -14.03 0.00
CA LYS A 189 0.31 -15.48 -0.17
C LYS A 189 1.77 -15.88 -0.22
N PHE A 190 2.59 -15.12 -0.94
CA PHE A 190 4.04 -15.36 -1.00
C PHE A 190 4.68 -15.21 0.38
N LEU A 191 4.47 -14.08 1.08
CA LEU A 191 5.04 -13.85 2.40
C LEU A 191 4.58 -14.91 3.41
N ALA A 192 3.29 -15.21 3.48
CA ALA A 192 2.75 -16.21 4.39
C ALA A 192 3.26 -17.62 4.06
N GLY A 193 3.30 -18.00 2.77
CA GLY A 193 3.78 -19.30 2.32
C GLY A 193 5.26 -19.57 2.62
N HIS A 194 6.05 -18.51 2.86
CA HIS A 194 7.47 -18.59 3.22
C HIS A 194 7.75 -18.23 4.70
N ASN A 195 6.71 -18.10 5.54
CA ASN A 195 6.82 -17.69 6.94
C ASN A 195 7.46 -16.30 7.15
N LEU A 196 7.22 -15.37 6.23
CA LEU A 196 7.76 -13.99 6.23
C LEU A 196 6.73 -12.94 6.68
N ASP A 197 5.53 -13.34 7.09
CA ASP A 197 4.54 -12.44 7.71
C ASP A 197 4.88 -12.23 9.19
N PHE A 198 5.98 -11.51 9.45
CA PHE A 198 6.52 -11.33 10.80
C PHE A 198 5.58 -10.57 11.73
N GLN A 199 5.30 -11.13 12.91
CA GLN A 199 4.35 -10.54 13.88
C GLN A 199 4.98 -9.52 14.85
N VAL A 200 6.23 -9.12 14.59
CA VAL A 200 6.96 -8.17 15.43
C VAL A 200 6.29 -6.80 15.41
N LYS A 201 6.11 -6.20 16.59
CA LYS A 201 5.50 -4.88 16.75
C LYS A 201 6.53 -3.76 16.61
N VAL A 202 6.11 -2.63 16.04
CA VAL A 202 6.90 -1.39 15.87
C VAL A 202 6.32 -0.20 16.63
#